data_AF-A0A936H560-F1
#
_entry.id   AF-A0A936H560-F1
#
_cell.length_a   1.000
_cell.length_b   1.000
_cell.length_c   1.000
_cell.angle_alpha   90.00
_cell.angle_beta   90.00
_cell.angle_gamma   90.00
#
_symmetry.space_group_name_H-M   'P 1'
#
loop_
_entity.id
_entity.type
_entity.pdbx_description
1 polymer ?
#
loop_
_entity_poly.entity_id
_entity_poly.type
_entity_poly.pdbx_seq_one_letter_code
_entity_poly.pdbx_strand_id
1 'polypeptide(L)'
;MSKLFGKKNVAGIQTEVDAAFLYQQIAKAEGDPAIAGIFQNLAKIETGHAAKMLEQLLKRVPDAALPPPSWRARTLDCIGKIFGYDYIIGVMMDTEKSISQALVKQKEARRIPITGEEGNHVKILQALLRNQSGASGEQLSRIEGRHKTVGGNALRAAVLGANDGLVSNLSLVMGVAGATSGQSEILLAGSAGLLAGALSMALGEWISVKSSQELFERQMALEMDEIVADPEGETKEITLIYMAKGIPESQARDMAESAMSNPEAAHQVLIKEELGINPEDLKSSAKEAAITSFVLFAIGAIIPLAPFFWGGGYAVILASAGFSTLGLFIIGSAITLFTGKSIWFSGMRQVLFGLLAAAITFGIGKLIGVSIAG
;
A
#
# COMPACT_ATOMS: atom_id res chain seq x y z
N MET A 1 36.27 -7.21 3.14
CA MET A 1 35.57 -5.91 3.30
C MET A 1 35.16 -5.23 1.98
N SER A 2 35.95 -5.22 0.90
CA SER A 2 35.57 -4.50 -0.35
C SER A 2 34.33 -5.06 -1.09
N LYS A 3 34.09 -6.38 -1.05
CA LYS A 3 32.90 -7.02 -1.66
C LYS A 3 31.54 -6.64 -1.02
N LEU A 4 31.53 -6.31 0.28
CA LEU A 4 30.32 -5.89 1.01
C LEU A 4 29.99 -4.40 0.80
N PHE A 5 31.02 -3.57 0.60
CA PHE A 5 30.86 -2.15 0.25
C PHE A 5 30.42 -1.95 -1.21
N GLY A 6 30.90 -2.78 -2.15
CA GLY A 6 30.46 -2.75 -3.55
C GLY A 6 28.97 -3.03 -3.74
N LYS A 7 28.40 -4.00 -3.00
CA LYS A 7 26.96 -4.34 -3.07
C LYS A 7 26.04 -3.20 -2.60
N LYS A 8 26.47 -2.37 -1.64
CA LYS A 8 25.65 -1.26 -1.11
C LYS A 8 25.58 -0.07 -2.06
N ASN A 9 26.67 0.27 -2.74
CA ASN A 9 26.67 1.36 -3.72
C ASN A 9 25.88 0.99 -4.99
N VAL A 10 25.92 -0.27 -5.42
CA VAL A 10 25.12 -0.77 -6.54
C VAL A 10 23.61 -0.74 -6.21
N ALA A 11 23.23 -1.04 -4.96
CA ALA A 11 21.84 -0.97 -4.53
C ALA A 11 21.28 0.47 -4.57
N GLY A 12 22.09 1.47 -4.20
CA GLY A 12 21.71 2.88 -4.32
C GLY A 12 21.50 3.31 -5.78
N ILE A 13 22.43 2.97 -6.68
CA ILE A 13 22.31 3.28 -8.11
C ILE A 13 21.04 2.65 -8.72
N GLN A 14 20.72 1.40 -8.38
CA GLN A 14 19.51 0.73 -8.87
C GLN A 14 18.24 1.49 -8.46
N THR A 15 18.19 2.01 -7.23
CA THR A 15 17.05 2.78 -6.74
C THR A 15 16.83 4.06 -7.54
N GLU A 16 17.90 4.82 -7.80
CA GLU A 16 17.84 6.04 -8.62
C GLU A 16 17.38 5.74 -10.05
N VAL A 17 17.89 4.65 -10.65
CA VAL A 17 17.48 4.20 -11.99
C VAL A 17 16.00 3.79 -12.02
N ASP A 18 15.54 3.05 -11.01
CA ASP A 18 14.15 2.61 -10.91
C ASP A 18 13.18 3.79 -10.74
N ALA A 19 13.54 4.77 -9.91
CA ALA A 19 12.78 6.00 -9.70
C ALA A 19 12.73 6.83 -10.99
N ALA A 20 13.87 7.06 -11.65
CA ALA A 20 13.95 7.76 -12.94
C ALA A 20 13.03 7.12 -13.99
N PHE A 21 13.08 5.79 -14.11
CA PHE A 21 12.24 5.03 -15.04
C PHE A 21 10.75 5.22 -14.74
N LEU A 22 10.33 5.03 -13.49
CA LEU A 22 8.92 5.14 -13.11
C LEU A 22 8.39 6.57 -13.28
N TYR A 23 9.13 7.60 -12.88
CA TYR A 23 8.76 9.00 -13.11
C TYR A 23 8.59 9.31 -14.60
N GLN A 24 9.47 8.78 -15.45
CA GLN A 24 9.34 8.96 -16.89
C GLN A 24 8.09 8.28 -17.47
N GLN A 25 7.69 7.13 -16.93
CA GLN A 25 6.50 6.42 -17.38
C GLN A 25 5.21 7.12 -16.91
N ILE A 26 5.19 7.62 -15.67
CA ILE A 26 4.10 8.45 -15.16
C ILE A 26 3.95 9.70 -16.03
N ALA A 27 5.04 10.41 -16.31
CA ALA A 27 5.01 11.60 -17.14
C ALA A 27 4.45 11.38 -18.56
N LYS A 28 4.66 10.19 -19.14
CA LYS A 28 4.11 9.84 -20.47
C LYS A 28 2.62 9.52 -20.44
N ALA A 29 2.15 9.00 -19.31
CA ALA A 29 0.76 8.59 -19.13
C ALA A 29 -0.13 9.72 -18.59
N GLU A 30 0.47 10.79 -18.07
CA GLU A 30 -0.23 11.94 -17.54
C GLU A 30 -0.81 12.82 -18.66
N GLY A 31 -2.09 13.17 -18.52
CA GLY A 31 -2.83 13.97 -19.49
C GLY A 31 -2.65 15.47 -19.29
N ASP A 32 -2.36 15.93 -18.06
CA ASP A 32 -2.08 17.32 -17.76
C ASP A 32 -0.61 17.68 -18.09
N PRO A 33 -0.35 18.59 -19.03
CA PRO A 33 1.01 18.98 -19.41
C PRO A 33 1.85 19.55 -18.25
N ALA A 34 1.21 20.21 -17.27
CA ALA A 34 1.90 20.77 -16.11
C ALA A 34 2.39 19.67 -15.18
N ILE A 35 1.53 18.68 -14.90
CA ILE A 35 1.86 17.52 -14.05
C ILE A 35 2.88 16.61 -14.75
N ALA A 36 2.71 16.38 -16.05
CA ALA A 36 3.68 15.64 -16.86
C ALA A 36 5.07 16.28 -16.80
N GLY A 37 5.16 17.62 -16.93
CA GLY A 37 6.42 18.37 -16.85
C GLY A 37 7.14 18.21 -15.52
N ILE A 38 6.40 18.14 -14.41
CA ILE A 38 6.96 17.90 -13.07
C ILE A 38 7.63 16.53 -13.01
N PHE A 39 6.93 15.47 -13.42
CA PHE A 39 7.48 14.12 -13.41
C PHE A 39 8.67 13.95 -14.37
N GLN A 40 8.69 14.67 -15.49
CA GLN A 40 9.87 14.71 -16.36
C GLN A 40 11.08 15.34 -15.66
N ASN A 41 10.87 16.39 -14.88
CA ASN A 41 11.95 17.04 -14.13
C ASN A 41 12.48 16.13 -13.01
N LEU A 42 11.57 15.47 -12.27
CA LEU A 42 11.96 14.46 -11.27
C LEU A 42 12.77 13.32 -11.92
N ALA A 43 12.32 12.78 -13.05
CA ALA A 43 13.05 11.75 -13.79
C ALA A 43 14.47 12.20 -14.18
N LYS A 44 14.63 13.46 -14.61
CA LYS A 44 15.96 14.04 -14.93
C LYS A 44 16.85 14.16 -13.70
N ILE A 45 16.29 14.55 -12.56
CA ILE A 45 17.02 14.65 -11.28
C ILE A 45 17.56 13.27 -10.88
N GLU A 46 16.70 12.24 -10.85
CA GLU A 46 17.11 10.88 -10.47
C GLU A 46 18.11 10.29 -11.46
N THR A 47 17.97 10.60 -12.76
CA THR A 47 18.97 10.23 -13.76
C THR A 47 20.33 10.88 -13.45
N GLY A 48 20.33 12.14 -13.01
CA GLY A 48 21.53 12.86 -12.57
C GLY A 48 22.14 12.26 -11.31
N HIS A 49 21.33 11.81 -10.36
CA HIS A 49 21.78 11.10 -9.17
C HIS A 49 22.42 9.76 -9.49
N ALA A 50 21.75 8.95 -10.31
CA ALA A 50 22.28 7.68 -10.81
C ALA A 50 23.64 7.88 -11.52
N ALA A 51 23.74 8.92 -12.37
CA ALA A 51 24.98 9.25 -13.08
C ALA A 51 26.12 9.66 -12.15
N LYS A 52 25.86 10.52 -11.14
CA LYS A 52 26.87 10.92 -10.14
C LYS A 52 27.33 9.73 -9.30
N MET A 53 26.41 8.85 -8.89
CA MET A 53 26.76 7.65 -8.15
C MET A 53 27.56 6.67 -9.00
N LEU A 54 27.26 6.56 -10.30
CA LEU A 54 28.06 5.78 -11.25
C LEU A 54 29.47 6.35 -11.41
N GLU A 55 29.63 7.67 -11.54
CA GLU A 55 30.96 8.31 -11.63
C GLU A 55 31.81 8.00 -10.40
N GLN A 56 31.22 8.02 -9.20
CA GLN A 56 31.90 7.62 -7.96
C GLN A 56 32.24 6.13 -7.95
N LEU A 57 31.41 5.28 -8.55
CA LEU A 57 31.65 3.84 -8.65
C LEU A 57 32.75 3.52 -9.67
N LEU A 58 32.79 4.22 -10.80
CA LEU A 58 33.79 4.10 -11.85
C LEU A 58 35.22 4.35 -11.33
N LYS A 59 35.38 5.26 -10.36
CA LYS A 59 36.66 5.49 -9.65
C LYS A 59 37.20 4.25 -8.91
N ARG A 60 36.35 3.24 -8.67
CA ARG A 60 36.69 2.01 -7.94
C ARG A 60 36.50 0.74 -8.79
N VAL A 61 35.63 0.79 -9.79
CA VAL A 61 35.27 -0.31 -10.69
C VAL A 61 35.21 0.26 -12.13
N PRO A 62 36.29 0.15 -12.92
CA PRO A 62 36.41 0.85 -14.22
C PRO A 62 35.34 0.48 -15.26
N ASP A 63 34.77 -0.73 -15.17
CA ASP A 63 33.78 -1.24 -16.12
C ASP A 63 32.33 -1.15 -15.60
N ALA A 64 32.08 -0.31 -14.58
CA ALA A 64 30.73 -0.13 -14.04
C ALA A 64 29.84 0.61 -15.06
N ALA A 65 28.60 0.14 -15.24
CA ALA A 65 27.58 0.80 -16.04
C ALA A 65 26.30 1.01 -15.22
N LEU A 66 25.41 1.89 -15.69
CA LEU A 66 24.07 1.98 -15.12
C LEU A 66 23.34 0.66 -15.33
N PRO A 67 22.75 0.06 -14.27
CA PRO A 67 21.92 -1.11 -14.44
C PRO A 67 20.65 -0.74 -15.22
N PRO A 68 20.01 -1.70 -15.91
CA PRO A 68 18.66 -1.49 -16.44
C PRO A 68 17.63 -1.35 -15.31
N PRO A 69 16.41 -0.83 -15.60
CA PRO A 69 15.32 -0.81 -14.63
C PRO A 69 15.06 -2.21 -14.07
N SER A 70 14.90 -2.30 -12.76
CA SER A 70 14.74 -3.57 -12.07
C SER A 70 13.43 -4.26 -12.47
N TRP A 71 13.35 -5.56 -12.19
CA TRP A 71 12.11 -6.31 -12.35
C TRP A 71 10.96 -5.64 -11.58
N ARG A 72 11.22 -5.10 -10.38
CA ARG A 72 10.21 -4.43 -9.55
C ARG A 72 9.67 -3.18 -10.26
N ALA A 73 10.55 -2.35 -10.80
CA ALA A 73 10.15 -1.14 -11.53
C ALA A 73 9.33 -1.49 -12.80
N ARG A 74 9.73 -2.53 -13.54
CA ARG A 74 9.00 -3.00 -14.73
C ARG A 74 7.63 -3.60 -14.39
N THR A 75 7.53 -4.33 -13.28
CA THR A 75 6.25 -4.85 -12.77
C THR A 75 5.34 -3.71 -12.33
N LEU A 76 5.86 -2.70 -11.63
CA LEU A 76 5.09 -1.51 -11.25
C LEU A 76 4.57 -0.77 -12.49
N ASP A 77 5.40 -0.52 -13.52
CA ASP A 77 4.97 0.07 -14.79
C ASP A 77 3.86 -0.76 -15.48
N CYS A 78 3.94 -2.08 -15.45
CA CYS A 78 2.88 -2.95 -15.97
C CYS A 78 1.56 -2.77 -15.20
N ILE A 79 1.62 -2.73 -13.86
CA ILE A 79 0.46 -2.47 -13.00
C ILE A 79 -0.13 -1.08 -13.31
N GLY A 80 0.72 -0.05 -13.46
CA GLY A 80 0.28 1.31 -13.79
C GLY A 80 -0.41 1.43 -15.14
N LYS A 81 0.02 0.66 -16.14
CA LYS A 81 -0.66 0.62 -17.45
C LYS A 81 -2.06 0.01 -17.39
N ILE A 82 -2.31 -0.90 -16.44
CA ILE A 82 -3.58 -1.61 -16.31
C ILE A 82 -4.54 -0.85 -15.37
N PHE A 83 -4.02 -0.34 -14.25
CA PHE A 83 -4.82 0.24 -13.16
C PHE A 83 -4.69 1.76 -13.03
N GLY A 84 -3.86 2.42 -13.84
CA GLY A 84 -3.55 3.85 -13.73
C GLY A 84 -2.29 4.12 -12.90
N TYR A 85 -1.62 5.24 -13.21
CA TYR A 85 -0.33 5.61 -12.58
C TYR A 85 -0.47 6.32 -11.23
N ASP A 86 -1.68 6.76 -10.86
CA ASP A 86 -1.97 7.35 -9.54
C ASP A 86 -1.56 6.40 -8.40
N TYR A 87 -1.73 5.09 -8.63
CA TYR A 87 -1.29 4.02 -7.74
C TYR A 87 0.24 3.99 -7.48
N ILE A 88 1.04 4.28 -8.52
CA ILE A 88 2.51 4.16 -8.49
C ILE A 88 3.12 5.32 -7.70
N ILE A 89 2.53 6.50 -7.77
CA ILE A 89 3.05 7.70 -7.11
C ILE A 89 3.12 7.48 -5.59
N GLY A 90 2.08 6.88 -4.99
CA GLY A 90 2.07 6.53 -3.56
C GLY A 90 3.16 5.52 -3.17
N VAL A 91 3.35 4.47 -3.98
CA VAL A 91 4.40 3.46 -3.75
C VAL A 91 5.80 4.08 -3.86
N MET A 92 6.00 5.01 -4.79
CA MET A 92 7.26 5.75 -4.91
C MET A 92 7.50 6.68 -3.72
N MET A 93 6.46 7.40 -3.24
CA MET A 93 6.59 8.25 -2.05
C MET A 93 6.97 7.45 -0.79
N ASP A 94 6.33 6.31 -0.57
CA ASP A 94 6.68 5.43 0.56
C ASP A 94 8.10 4.88 0.44
N THR A 95 8.52 4.56 -0.79
CA THR A 95 9.88 4.12 -1.09
C THR A 95 10.87 5.23 -0.76
N GLU A 96 10.61 6.45 -1.25
CA GLU A 96 11.46 7.63 -1.04
C GLU A 96 11.55 7.99 0.45
N LYS A 97 10.42 7.99 1.15
CA LYS A 97 10.36 8.23 2.61
C LYS A 97 11.14 7.17 3.39
N SER A 98 11.01 5.90 3.01
CA SER A 98 11.76 4.80 3.64
C SER A 98 13.27 4.96 3.43
N ILE A 99 13.68 5.39 2.25
CA ILE A 99 15.09 5.62 1.90
C ILE A 99 15.64 6.83 2.67
N SER A 100 14.94 7.96 2.67
CA SER A 100 15.30 9.15 3.45
C SER A 100 15.49 8.80 4.93
N GLN A 101 14.57 8.05 5.52
CA GLN A 101 14.67 7.60 6.91
C GLN A 101 15.86 6.67 7.15
N ALA A 102 16.14 5.76 6.21
CA ALA A 102 17.30 4.86 6.31
C ALA A 102 18.63 5.63 6.20
N LEU A 103 18.72 6.63 5.32
CA LEU A 103 19.88 7.51 5.17
C LEU A 103 20.11 8.37 6.40
N VAL A 104 19.05 8.97 6.95
CA VAL A 104 19.11 9.75 8.20
C VAL A 104 19.61 8.87 9.35
N LYS A 105 19.01 7.69 9.58
CA LYS A 105 19.47 6.74 10.61
C LYS A 105 20.93 6.31 10.41
N GLN A 106 21.36 6.15 9.16
CA GLN A 106 22.76 5.80 8.86
C GLN A 106 23.73 6.94 9.17
N LYS A 107 23.36 8.19 8.85
CA LYS A 107 24.17 9.37 9.15
C LYS A 107 24.24 9.62 10.65
N GLU A 108 23.13 9.48 11.38
CA GLU A 108 23.08 9.51 12.84
C GLU A 108 24.00 8.45 13.47
N ALA A 109 23.89 7.19 13.04
CA ALA A 109 24.72 6.10 13.53
C ALA A 109 26.23 6.31 13.25
N ARG A 110 26.58 7.12 12.25
CA ARG A 110 27.96 7.46 11.88
C ARG A 110 28.40 8.85 12.33
N ARG A 111 27.56 9.58 13.07
CA ARG A 111 27.78 10.97 13.49
C ARG A 111 28.14 11.90 12.32
N ILE A 112 27.57 11.64 11.14
CA ILE A 112 27.70 12.50 9.96
C ILE A 112 26.57 13.54 10.03
N PRO A 113 26.85 14.84 9.80
CA PRO A 113 25.81 15.87 9.82
C PRO A 113 24.77 15.63 8.72
N ILE A 114 23.50 15.81 9.09
CA ILE A 114 22.35 15.74 8.17
C ILE A 114 22.34 17.04 7.37
N THR A 115 22.38 16.94 6.05
CA THR A 115 22.53 18.10 5.15
C THR A 115 21.19 18.63 4.64
N GLY A 116 20.09 17.93 4.89
CA GLY A 116 18.74 18.27 4.44
C GLY A 116 18.41 17.72 3.05
N GLU A 117 19.45 17.39 2.26
CA GLU A 117 19.34 16.75 0.95
C GLU A 117 18.68 15.37 1.02
N GLU A 118 18.84 14.65 2.14
CA GLU A 118 18.35 13.28 2.34
C GLU A 118 16.83 13.17 2.30
N GLY A 119 16.11 14.28 2.49
CA GLY A 119 14.66 14.36 2.42
C GLY A 119 14.15 15.36 1.40
N ASN A 120 15.02 15.94 0.55
CA ASN A 120 14.58 16.94 -0.42
C ASN A 120 13.60 16.37 -1.43
N HIS A 121 13.68 15.08 -1.78
CA HIS A 121 12.76 14.43 -2.70
C HIS A 121 11.39 14.25 -2.07
N VAL A 122 11.36 13.77 -0.82
CA VAL A 122 10.14 13.71 -0.02
C VAL A 122 9.53 15.10 0.16
N LYS A 123 10.34 16.13 0.44
CA LYS A 123 9.89 17.51 0.60
C LYS A 123 9.45 18.15 -0.72
N ILE A 124 10.08 17.83 -1.84
CA ILE A 124 9.70 18.30 -3.18
C ILE A 124 8.41 17.60 -3.60
N LEU A 125 8.27 16.29 -3.42
CA LEU A 125 7.00 15.59 -3.61
C LEU A 125 5.92 16.17 -2.68
N GLN A 126 6.20 16.33 -1.38
CA GLN A 126 5.29 16.97 -0.44
C GLN A 126 4.99 18.42 -0.78
N ALA A 127 5.93 19.19 -1.34
CA ALA A 127 5.72 20.57 -1.76
C ALA A 127 5.05 20.66 -3.13
N LEU A 128 5.24 19.71 -4.04
CA LEU A 128 4.44 19.60 -5.26
C LEU A 128 2.99 19.27 -4.91
N LEU A 129 2.79 18.52 -3.83
CA LEU A 129 1.48 18.26 -3.25
C LEU A 129 0.91 19.48 -2.50
N ARG A 130 1.75 20.26 -1.81
CA ARG A 130 1.32 21.33 -0.88
C ARG A 130 1.41 22.75 -1.45
N ASN A 131 2.16 22.98 -2.52
CA ASN A 131 2.64 24.29 -2.97
C ASN A 131 2.24 24.60 -4.42
N GLN A 132 1.09 24.09 -4.88
CA GLN A 132 0.39 24.63 -6.04
C GLN A 132 -0.51 25.80 -5.63
N SER A 133 0.08 26.83 -5.02
CA SER A 133 -0.58 28.08 -4.58
C SER A 133 -1.08 28.97 -5.75
N GLY A 134 -1.20 28.41 -6.95
CA GLY A 134 -1.69 29.06 -8.17
C GLY A 134 -2.43 28.13 -9.13
N ALA A 135 -2.70 26.87 -8.74
CA ALA A 135 -3.60 25.98 -9.45
C ALA A 135 -5.01 26.14 -8.86
N SER A 136 -6.06 26.08 -9.68
CA SER A 136 -7.43 26.23 -9.18
C SER A 136 -7.71 25.19 -8.08
N GLY A 137 -8.52 25.54 -7.06
CA GLY A 137 -8.82 24.64 -5.94
C GLY A 137 -9.36 23.25 -6.34
N GLU A 138 -9.85 23.13 -7.57
CA GLU A 138 -10.26 21.88 -8.22
C GLU A 138 -9.08 20.94 -8.56
N GLN A 139 -7.93 21.48 -8.98
CA GLN A 139 -6.72 20.72 -9.34
C GLN A 139 -6.00 20.17 -8.10
N LEU A 140 -5.95 20.95 -7.01
CA LEU A 140 -5.44 20.53 -5.70
C LEU A 140 -6.31 19.42 -5.07
N SER A 141 -7.64 19.55 -5.16
CA SER A 141 -8.60 18.53 -4.72
C SER A 141 -8.40 17.19 -5.44
N ARG A 142 -8.13 17.21 -6.75
CA ARG A 142 -7.88 15.99 -7.54
C ARG A 142 -6.57 15.29 -7.17
N ILE A 143 -5.52 16.03 -6.82
CA ILE A 143 -4.22 15.44 -6.49
C ILE A 143 -4.18 14.97 -5.02
N GLU A 144 -4.63 15.78 -4.05
CA GLU A 144 -4.72 15.33 -2.66
C GLU A 144 -5.70 14.16 -2.48
N GLY A 145 -6.79 14.16 -3.27
CA GLY A 145 -7.76 13.07 -3.33
C GLY A 145 -7.18 11.75 -3.81
N ARG A 146 -6.22 11.81 -4.75
CA ARG A 146 -5.49 10.64 -5.28
C ARG A 146 -4.43 10.09 -4.34
N HIS A 147 -3.98 10.87 -3.36
CA HIS A 147 -2.87 10.50 -2.47
C HIS A 147 -3.30 9.87 -1.14
N LYS A 148 -4.48 10.20 -0.62
CA LYS A 148 -5.01 9.52 0.58
C LYS A 148 -5.77 8.24 0.26
N THR A 149 -6.28 8.09 -0.96
CA THR A 149 -7.26 7.05 -1.27
C THR A 149 -6.80 6.16 -2.42
N VAL A 150 -6.95 4.84 -2.23
CA VAL A 150 -7.05 3.79 -3.26
C VAL A 150 -5.77 3.13 -3.79
N GLY A 151 -4.63 3.80 -3.92
CA GLY A 151 -3.46 3.17 -4.58
C GLY A 151 -2.79 2.01 -3.80
N GLY A 152 -1.71 2.32 -3.08
CA GLY A 152 -0.92 1.32 -2.35
C GLY A 152 -1.69 0.54 -1.29
N ASN A 153 -2.74 1.14 -0.71
CA ASN A 153 -3.56 0.51 0.32
C ASN A 153 -4.47 -0.60 -0.24
N ALA A 154 -5.05 -0.43 -1.43
CA ALA A 154 -5.96 -1.42 -2.01
C ALA A 154 -5.22 -2.67 -2.49
N LEU A 155 -4.08 -2.55 -3.17
CA LEU A 155 -3.30 -3.74 -3.57
C LEU A 155 -2.65 -4.41 -2.35
N ARG A 156 -2.25 -3.64 -1.33
CA ARG A 156 -1.78 -4.22 -0.06
C ARG A 156 -2.90 -5.01 0.64
N ALA A 157 -4.09 -4.43 0.75
CA ALA A 157 -5.29 -5.11 1.26
C ALA A 157 -5.61 -6.35 0.42
N ALA A 158 -5.42 -6.26 -0.90
CA ALA A 158 -5.70 -7.36 -1.79
C ALA A 158 -4.76 -8.56 -1.60
N VAL A 159 -3.46 -8.28 -1.49
CA VAL A 159 -2.44 -9.29 -1.20
C VAL A 159 -2.64 -9.89 0.18
N LEU A 160 -3.07 -9.10 1.17
CA LEU A 160 -3.42 -9.58 2.51
C LEU A 160 -4.66 -10.48 2.48
N GLY A 161 -5.73 -10.11 1.76
CA GLY A 161 -6.93 -10.93 1.65
C GLY A 161 -6.68 -12.29 0.99
N ALA A 162 -5.92 -12.30 -0.11
CA ALA A 162 -5.50 -13.56 -0.73
C ALA A 162 -4.59 -14.39 0.18
N ASN A 163 -3.72 -13.74 0.94
CA ASN A 163 -2.89 -14.43 1.92
C ASN A 163 -3.73 -15.08 3.03
N ASP A 164 -4.68 -14.34 3.59
CA ASP A 164 -5.52 -14.80 4.69
C ASP A 164 -6.38 -15.98 4.25
N GLY A 165 -6.95 -15.93 3.05
CA GLY A 165 -7.66 -17.06 2.45
C GLY A 165 -6.78 -18.29 2.30
N LEU A 166 -5.56 -18.13 1.77
CA LEU A 166 -4.63 -19.24 1.56
C LEU A 166 -4.22 -19.87 2.90
N VAL A 167 -3.73 -19.08 3.85
CA VAL A 167 -3.21 -19.59 5.13
C VAL A 167 -4.32 -20.22 5.97
N SER A 168 -5.48 -19.56 6.07
CA SER A 168 -6.60 -20.06 6.88
C SER A 168 -7.15 -21.38 6.32
N ASN A 169 -7.40 -21.45 5.01
CA ASN A 169 -7.96 -22.65 4.40
C ASN A 169 -6.93 -23.78 4.29
N LEU A 170 -5.64 -23.48 4.09
CA LEU A 170 -4.57 -24.47 4.20
C LEU A 170 -4.54 -25.08 5.59
N SER A 171 -4.59 -24.26 6.63
CA SER A 171 -4.55 -24.71 8.02
C SER A 171 -5.77 -25.60 8.34
N LEU A 172 -6.96 -25.23 7.87
CA LEU A 172 -8.18 -26.03 8.03
C LEU A 172 -8.09 -27.37 7.31
N VAL A 173 -7.75 -27.35 6.01
CA VAL A 173 -7.62 -28.54 5.16
C VAL A 173 -6.57 -29.50 5.71
N MET A 174 -5.42 -28.98 6.17
CA MET A 174 -4.37 -29.80 6.80
C MET A 174 -4.80 -30.35 8.15
N GLY A 175 -5.57 -29.59 8.94
CA GLY A 175 -6.14 -30.10 10.19
C GLY A 175 -7.07 -31.28 9.97
N VAL A 176 -7.99 -31.17 9.01
CA VAL A 176 -8.89 -32.28 8.66
C VAL A 176 -8.10 -33.46 8.07
N ALA A 177 -7.15 -33.20 7.17
CA ALA A 177 -6.29 -34.23 6.60
C ALA A 177 -5.39 -34.95 7.64
N GLY A 178 -5.13 -34.30 8.78
CA GLY A 178 -4.45 -34.93 9.92
C GLY A 178 -5.35 -35.89 10.69
N ALA A 179 -6.65 -35.59 10.77
CA ALA A 179 -7.64 -36.37 11.51
C ALA A 179 -8.22 -37.54 10.71
N THR A 180 -8.30 -37.42 9.38
CA THR A 180 -8.97 -38.37 8.49
C THR A 180 -8.25 -38.48 7.14
N SER A 181 -8.44 -39.61 6.45
CA SER A 181 -8.00 -39.82 5.06
C SER A 181 -9.10 -39.56 4.02
N GLY A 182 -10.31 -39.19 4.44
CA GLY A 182 -11.48 -39.02 3.57
C GLY A 182 -11.39 -37.78 2.67
N GLN A 183 -11.31 -37.98 1.35
CA GLN A 183 -11.35 -36.87 0.36
C GLN A 183 -12.59 -36.00 0.53
N SER A 184 -13.77 -36.61 0.71
CA SER A 184 -15.05 -35.91 0.84
C SER A 184 -15.11 -35.03 2.09
N GLU A 185 -14.53 -35.49 3.21
CA GLU A 185 -14.50 -34.74 4.47
C GLU A 185 -13.60 -33.50 4.34
N ILE A 186 -12.45 -33.65 3.69
CA ILE A 186 -11.53 -32.54 3.40
C ILE A 186 -12.18 -31.52 2.45
N LEU A 187 -12.81 -31.99 1.37
CA LEU A 187 -13.49 -31.12 0.41
C LEU A 187 -14.66 -30.37 1.06
N LEU A 188 -15.47 -31.06 1.87
CA LEU A 188 -16.59 -30.45 2.57
C LEU A 188 -16.10 -29.36 3.53
N ALA A 189 -15.14 -29.69 4.40
CA ALA A 189 -14.60 -28.75 5.37
C ALA A 189 -13.88 -27.58 4.71
N GLY A 190 -13.04 -27.83 3.70
CA GLY A 190 -12.31 -26.78 2.99
C GLY A 190 -13.20 -25.89 2.13
N SER A 191 -14.28 -26.41 1.55
CA SER A 191 -15.26 -25.59 0.81
C SER A 191 -16.11 -24.75 1.77
N ALA A 192 -16.53 -25.33 2.89
CA ALA A 192 -17.26 -24.60 3.93
C ALA A 192 -16.39 -23.50 4.56
N GLY A 193 -15.12 -23.80 4.87
CA GLY A 193 -14.15 -22.84 5.39
C GLY A 193 -13.85 -21.71 4.41
N LEU A 194 -13.69 -22.03 3.12
CA LEU A 194 -13.52 -21.03 2.06
C LEU A 194 -14.72 -20.08 2.01
N LEU A 195 -15.94 -20.61 1.92
CA LEU A 195 -17.16 -19.79 1.82
C LEU A 195 -17.40 -18.98 3.09
N ALA A 196 -17.29 -19.61 4.26
CA ALA A 196 -17.48 -18.94 5.55
C ALA A 196 -16.45 -17.82 5.75
N GLY A 197 -15.17 -18.08 5.44
CA GLY A 197 -14.11 -17.10 5.53
C GLY A 197 -14.29 -15.94 4.54
N ALA A 198 -14.62 -16.24 3.28
CA ALA A 198 -14.84 -15.22 2.25
C ALA A 198 -16.04 -14.32 2.59
N LEU A 199 -17.15 -14.89 3.04
CA LEU A 199 -18.32 -14.14 3.49
C LEU A 199 -18.01 -13.29 4.73
N SER A 200 -17.30 -13.86 5.71
CA SER A 200 -16.89 -13.13 6.92
C SER A 200 -16.00 -11.93 6.57
N MET A 201 -15.05 -12.11 5.65
CA MET A 201 -14.17 -11.02 5.22
C MET A 201 -14.94 -9.96 4.44
N ALA A 202 -15.85 -10.36 3.55
CA ALA A 202 -16.68 -9.44 2.77
C ALA A 202 -17.58 -8.58 3.66
N LEU A 203 -18.26 -9.20 4.63
CA LEU A 203 -19.11 -8.51 5.60
C LEU A 203 -18.28 -7.59 6.50
N GLY A 204 -17.13 -8.05 6.99
CA GLY A 204 -16.23 -7.24 7.80
C GLY A 204 -15.76 -5.98 7.07
N GLU A 205 -15.36 -6.11 5.80
CA GLU A 205 -14.95 -4.98 4.98
C GLU A 205 -16.12 -4.02 4.71
N TRP A 206 -17.29 -4.56 4.36
CA TRP A 206 -18.50 -3.75 4.13
C TRP A 206 -18.86 -2.91 5.36
N ILE A 207 -18.91 -3.55 6.53
CA ILE A 207 -19.24 -2.88 7.80
C ILE A 207 -18.18 -1.82 8.12
N SER A 208 -16.90 -2.14 7.94
CA SER A 208 -15.81 -1.20 8.21
C SER A 208 -15.91 0.05 7.33
N VAL A 209 -16.10 -0.12 6.03
CA VAL A 209 -16.24 1.03 5.10
C VAL A 209 -17.51 1.80 5.39
N LYS A 210 -18.65 1.11 5.57
CA LYS A 210 -19.94 1.77 5.79
C LYS A 210 -19.99 2.52 7.12
N SER A 211 -19.46 1.95 8.19
CA SER A 211 -19.36 2.63 9.49
C SER A 211 -18.47 3.86 9.42
N SER A 212 -17.37 3.81 8.66
CA SER A 212 -16.51 4.99 8.45
C SER A 212 -17.25 6.09 7.69
N GLN A 213 -18.03 5.73 6.66
CA GLN A 213 -18.86 6.67 5.92
C GLN A 213 -19.95 7.31 6.79
N GLU A 214 -20.66 6.51 7.59
CA GLU A 214 -21.69 7.01 8.50
C GLU A 214 -21.12 7.96 9.55
N LEU A 215 -19.90 7.69 10.04
CA LEU A 215 -19.18 8.60 10.93
C LEU A 215 -18.86 9.92 10.23
N PHE A 216 -18.33 9.88 9.00
CA PHE A 216 -18.02 11.08 8.23
C PHE A 216 -19.27 11.89 7.90
N GLU A 217 -20.34 11.25 7.44
CA GLU A 217 -21.64 11.90 7.19
C GLU A 217 -22.16 12.60 8.45
N ARG A 218 -22.04 11.97 9.61
CA ARG A 218 -22.42 12.57 10.90
C ARG A 218 -21.56 13.76 11.28
N GLN A 219 -20.23 13.65 11.16
CA GLN A 219 -19.33 14.76 11.48
C GLN A 219 -19.58 15.95 10.56
N MET A 220 -19.76 15.70 9.26
CA MET A 220 -20.14 16.74 8.30
C MET A 220 -21.48 17.40 8.65
N ALA A 221 -22.47 16.64 9.13
CA ALA A 221 -23.74 17.22 9.54
C ALA A 221 -23.58 18.12 10.78
N LEU A 222 -22.82 17.66 11.79
CA LEU A 222 -22.54 18.45 13.00
C LEU A 222 -21.79 19.74 12.69
N GLU A 223 -20.79 19.66 11.81
CA GLU A 223 -20.03 20.81 11.32
C GLU A 223 -20.93 21.89 10.70
N MET A 224 -21.91 21.46 9.89
CA MET A 224 -22.87 22.39 9.28
C MET A 224 -23.76 23.04 10.34
N ASP A 225 -24.18 22.28 11.35
CA ASP A 225 -24.97 22.82 12.46
C ASP A 225 -24.15 23.84 13.28
N GLU A 226 -22.84 23.60 13.48
CA GLU A 226 -21.91 24.50 14.19
C GLU A 226 -21.66 25.80 13.41
N ILE A 227 -21.45 25.74 12.09
CA ILE A 227 -21.36 26.91 11.20
C ILE A 227 -22.58 27.82 11.32
N VAL A 228 -23.77 27.26 11.49
CA VAL A 228 -25.02 28.03 11.63
C VAL A 228 -25.21 28.53 13.07
N ALA A 229 -24.83 27.73 14.07
CA ALA A 229 -25.08 28.02 15.48
C ALA A 229 -24.06 28.97 16.11
N ASP A 230 -22.77 28.87 15.75
CA ASP A 230 -21.68 29.72 16.25
C ASP A 230 -20.73 30.18 15.11
N PRO A 231 -21.17 31.09 14.22
CA PRO A 231 -20.33 31.60 13.14
C PRO A 231 -19.05 32.30 13.62
N GLU A 232 -19.09 32.92 14.81
CA GLU A 232 -17.93 33.61 15.39
C GLU A 232 -16.89 32.62 15.92
N GLY A 233 -17.33 31.48 16.46
CA GLY A 233 -16.50 30.33 16.80
C GLY A 233 -15.80 29.78 15.56
N GLU A 234 -16.57 29.40 14.54
CA GLU A 234 -16.04 28.81 13.31
C GLU A 234 -15.08 29.73 12.54
N THR A 235 -15.33 31.04 12.56
CA THR A 235 -14.39 32.01 11.97
C THR A 235 -13.03 31.95 12.68
N LYS A 236 -13.00 31.78 14.01
CA LYS A 236 -11.75 31.66 14.78
C LYS A 236 -11.08 30.32 14.50
N GLU A 237 -11.84 29.23 14.40
CA GLU A 237 -11.37 27.89 14.04
C GLU A 237 -10.60 27.92 12.70
N ILE A 238 -11.23 28.41 11.63
CA ILE A 238 -10.62 28.55 10.30
C ILE A 238 -9.37 29.46 10.35
N THR A 239 -9.43 30.55 11.12
CA THR A 239 -8.28 31.46 11.30
C THR A 239 -7.09 30.71 11.92
N LEU A 240 -7.33 29.93 12.98
CA LEU A 240 -6.29 29.15 13.66
C LEU A 240 -5.71 28.06 12.74
N ILE A 241 -6.54 27.40 11.93
CA ILE A 241 -6.11 26.44 10.91
C ILE A 241 -5.13 27.09 9.92
N TYR A 242 -5.46 28.26 9.39
CA TYR A 242 -4.58 29.00 8.47
C TYR A 242 -3.29 29.49 9.15
N MET A 243 -3.37 29.95 10.39
CA MET A 243 -2.18 30.32 11.18
C MET A 243 -1.25 29.13 11.41
N ALA A 244 -1.80 27.94 11.70
CA ALA A 244 -1.02 26.71 11.85
C ALA A 244 -0.30 26.32 10.55
N LYS A 245 -0.82 26.74 9.39
CA LYS A 245 -0.17 26.60 8.08
C LYS A 245 0.91 27.65 7.79
N GLY A 246 1.10 28.62 8.70
CA GLY A 246 2.10 29.68 8.58
C GLY A 246 1.59 30.96 7.93
N ILE A 247 0.28 31.12 7.78
CA ILE A 247 -0.33 32.36 7.25
C ILE A 247 -0.38 33.40 8.38
N PRO A 248 0.04 34.66 8.14
CA PRO A 248 -0.06 35.72 9.14
C PRO A 248 -1.51 35.91 9.62
N GLU A 249 -1.69 36.16 10.93
CA GLU A 249 -3.01 36.25 11.58
C GLU A 249 -3.99 37.17 10.86
N SER A 250 -3.55 38.36 10.44
CA SER A 250 -4.40 39.31 9.70
C SER A 250 -4.94 38.72 8.39
N GLN A 251 -4.08 38.01 7.65
CA GLN A 251 -4.46 37.38 6.38
C GLN A 251 -5.31 36.12 6.60
N ALA A 252 -4.98 35.33 7.61
CA ALA A 252 -5.75 34.15 8.01
C ALA A 252 -7.18 34.52 8.39
N ARG A 253 -7.35 35.64 9.10
CA ARG A 253 -8.65 36.17 9.48
C ARG A 253 -9.46 36.64 8.28
N ASP A 254 -8.85 37.43 7.38
CA ASP A 254 -9.53 37.87 6.15
C ASP A 254 -9.99 36.67 5.30
N MET A 255 -9.17 35.62 5.22
CA MET A 255 -9.52 34.38 4.52
C MET A 255 -10.65 33.62 5.21
N ALA A 256 -10.67 33.55 6.54
CA ALA A 256 -11.72 32.93 7.31
C ALA A 256 -13.05 33.67 7.15
N GLU A 257 -13.05 35.00 7.29
CA GLU A 257 -14.25 35.84 7.09
C GLU A 257 -14.79 35.70 5.65
N SER A 258 -13.90 35.63 4.66
CA SER A 258 -14.30 35.36 3.27
C SER A 258 -14.90 33.97 3.08
N ALA A 259 -14.38 32.93 3.73
CA ALA A 259 -14.94 31.58 3.66
C ALA A 259 -16.32 31.51 4.33
N MET A 260 -16.45 32.13 5.51
CA MET A 260 -17.69 32.19 6.29
C MET A 260 -18.81 33.02 5.65
N SER A 261 -18.51 33.83 4.62
CA SER A 261 -19.53 34.51 3.82
C SER A 261 -20.47 33.56 3.06
N ASN A 262 -20.06 32.31 2.89
CA ASN A 262 -20.85 31.25 2.26
C ASN A 262 -20.75 29.98 3.14
N PRO A 263 -21.84 29.56 3.81
CA PRO A 263 -21.83 28.39 4.69
C PRO A 263 -21.33 27.12 4.01
N GLU A 264 -21.67 26.90 2.74
CA GLU A 264 -21.19 25.74 2.00
C GLU A 264 -19.68 25.81 1.69
N ALA A 265 -19.13 27.02 1.50
CA ALA A 265 -17.70 27.21 1.32
C ALA A 265 -16.92 27.00 2.63
N ALA A 266 -17.42 27.54 3.74
CA ALA A 266 -16.88 27.31 5.08
C ALA A 266 -16.89 25.82 5.43
N HIS A 267 -18.02 25.14 5.18
CA HIS A 267 -18.19 23.72 5.40
C HIS A 267 -17.17 22.87 4.62
N GLN A 268 -16.94 23.19 3.34
CA GLN A 268 -15.92 22.51 2.55
C GLN A 268 -14.50 22.71 3.09
N VAL A 269 -14.20 23.90 3.62
CA VAL A 269 -12.91 24.19 4.26
C VAL A 269 -12.77 23.36 5.54
N LEU A 270 -13.75 23.39 6.44
CA LEU A 270 -13.70 22.69 7.72
C LEU A 270 -13.67 21.16 7.56
N ILE A 271 -14.49 20.60 6.66
CA ILE A 271 -14.45 19.17 6.31
C ILE A 271 -13.05 18.71 5.91
N LYS A 272 -12.38 19.52 5.08
CA LYS A 272 -11.10 19.15 4.52
C LYS A 272 -9.95 19.40 5.49
N GLU A 273 -9.98 20.55 6.14
CA GLU A 273 -8.84 21.08 6.90
C GLU A 273 -8.87 20.70 8.37
N GLU A 274 -10.06 20.61 8.97
CA GLU A 274 -10.25 20.22 10.35
C GLU A 274 -10.53 18.72 10.47
N LEU A 275 -11.62 18.25 9.85
CA LEU A 275 -12.03 16.85 9.94
C LEU A 275 -11.10 15.92 9.14
N GLY A 276 -10.35 16.48 8.19
CA GLY A 276 -9.44 15.73 7.33
C GLY A 276 -10.15 14.74 6.40
N ILE A 277 -11.47 14.89 6.21
CA ILE A 277 -12.33 14.03 5.42
C ILE A 277 -12.12 14.37 3.95
N ASN A 278 -11.81 13.34 3.16
CA ASN A 278 -11.71 13.48 1.72
C ASN A 278 -13.05 13.11 1.06
N PRO A 279 -13.66 13.98 0.24
CA PRO A 279 -14.91 13.67 -0.47
C PRO A 279 -14.83 12.42 -1.34
N GLU A 280 -13.63 12.04 -1.79
CA GLU A 280 -13.40 10.81 -2.55
C GLU A 280 -13.59 9.54 -1.68
N ASP A 281 -13.35 9.63 -0.36
CA ASP A 281 -13.54 8.50 0.57
C ASP A 281 -15.03 8.16 0.74
N LEU A 282 -15.90 9.17 0.63
CA LEU A 282 -17.36 9.00 0.62
C LEU A 282 -17.86 8.35 -0.68
N LYS A 283 -17.12 8.50 -1.80
CA LYS A 283 -17.43 7.82 -3.06
C LYS A 283 -16.99 6.35 -3.06
N SER A 284 -16.15 5.93 -2.12
CA SER A 284 -15.70 4.54 -2.05
C SER A 284 -16.91 3.61 -1.86
N SER A 285 -17.09 2.64 -2.75
CA SER A 285 -18.25 1.76 -2.67
C SER A 285 -17.98 0.65 -1.65
N ALA A 286 -18.66 0.69 -0.50
CA ALA A 286 -18.60 -0.38 0.49
C ALA A 286 -18.91 -1.77 -0.13
N LYS A 287 -19.79 -1.78 -1.15
CA LYS A 287 -20.11 -3.00 -1.92
C LYS A 287 -18.92 -3.49 -2.74
N GLU A 288 -18.19 -2.59 -3.41
CA GLU A 288 -17.01 -2.97 -4.20
C GLU A 288 -15.89 -3.49 -3.31
N ALA A 289 -15.66 -2.85 -2.16
CA ALA A 289 -14.69 -3.32 -1.17
C ALA A 289 -15.03 -4.73 -0.67
N ALA A 290 -16.29 -4.98 -0.32
CA ALA A 290 -16.77 -6.28 0.12
C ALA A 290 -16.60 -7.38 -0.94
N ILE A 291 -17.00 -7.12 -2.19
CA ILE A 291 -16.88 -8.07 -3.30
C ILE A 291 -15.40 -8.36 -3.59
N THR A 292 -14.56 -7.33 -3.58
CA THR A 292 -13.12 -7.47 -3.81
C THR A 292 -12.48 -8.34 -2.73
N SER A 293 -12.79 -8.09 -1.45
CA SER A 293 -12.31 -8.91 -0.32
C SER A 293 -12.79 -10.36 -0.42
N PHE A 294 -14.06 -10.58 -0.78
CA PHE A 294 -14.61 -11.92 -1.01
C PHE A 294 -13.80 -12.70 -2.05
N VAL A 295 -13.61 -12.09 -3.23
CA VAL A 295 -12.97 -12.74 -4.38
C VAL A 295 -11.51 -13.04 -4.07
N LEU A 296 -10.79 -12.10 -3.47
CA LEU A 296 -9.37 -12.28 -3.17
C LEU A 296 -9.15 -13.34 -2.10
N PHE A 297 -9.97 -13.36 -1.05
CA PHE A 297 -9.96 -14.44 -0.07
C PHE A 297 -10.21 -15.80 -0.74
N ALA A 298 -11.25 -15.89 -1.58
CA ALA A 298 -11.60 -17.13 -2.27
C ALA A 298 -10.48 -17.63 -3.20
N ILE A 299 -9.81 -16.71 -3.93
CA ILE A 299 -8.64 -17.03 -4.78
C ILE A 299 -7.49 -17.60 -3.94
N GLY A 300 -7.25 -17.06 -2.74
CA GLY A 300 -6.26 -17.62 -1.82
C GLY A 300 -6.66 -19.01 -1.31
N ALA A 301 -7.89 -19.11 -0.83
CA ALA A 301 -8.42 -20.30 -0.17
C ALA A 301 -8.62 -21.50 -1.10
N ILE A 302 -8.82 -21.29 -2.40
CA ILE A 302 -8.99 -22.39 -3.36
C ILE A 302 -7.67 -23.13 -3.61
N ILE A 303 -6.51 -22.49 -3.45
CA ILE A 303 -5.18 -23.07 -3.73
C ILE A 303 -4.93 -24.36 -2.92
N PRO A 304 -5.03 -24.36 -1.57
CA PRO A 304 -4.86 -25.58 -0.79
C PRO A 304 -5.94 -26.63 -1.07
N LEU A 305 -7.14 -26.20 -1.46
CA LEU A 305 -8.28 -27.09 -1.69
C LEU A 305 -8.21 -27.77 -3.07
N ALA A 306 -7.63 -27.10 -4.07
CA ALA A 306 -7.68 -27.51 -5.46
C ALA A 306 -7.26 -28.98 -5.67
N PRO A 307 -6.12 -29.48 -5.14
CA PRO A 307 -5.69 -30.85 -5.42
C PRO A 307 -6.69 -31.92 -4.97
N PHE A 308 -7.49 -31.65 -3.95
CA PHE A 308 -8.49 -32.58 -3.42
C PHE A 308 -9.69 -32.78 -4.35
N PHE A 309 -9.88 -31.96 -5.40
CA PHE A 309 -10.88 -32.25 -6.43
C PHE A 309 -10.48 -33.43 -7.34
N TRP A 310 -9.19 -33.76 -7.42
CA TRP A 310 -8.66 -34.80 -8.31
C TRP A 310 -8.30 -36.11 -7.60
N GLY A 311 -8.38 -36.16 -6.26
CA GLY A 311 -8.16 -37.40 -5.50
C GLY A 311 -8.00 -37.17 -4.00
N GLY A 312 -7.67 -38.25 -3.28
CA GLY A 312 -7.37 -38.24 -1.85
C GLY A 312 -6.08 -38.99 -1.50
N GLY A 313 -5.76 -39.02 -0.21
CA GLY A 313 -4.57 -39.72 0.32
C GLY A 313 -3.32 -38.85 0.40
N TYR A 314 -2.24 -39.45 0.89
CA TYR A 314 -1.02 -38.72 1.29
C TYR A 314 -0.34 -37.96 0.14
N ALA A 315 -0.37 -38.51 -1.08
CA ALA A 315 0.18 -37.83 -2.26
C ALA A 315 -0.54 -36.50 -2.56
N VAL A 316 -1.87 -36.45 -2.37
CA VAL A 316 -2.68 -35.24 -2.61
C VAL A 316 -2.47 -34.22 -1.49
N ILE A 317 -2.28 -34.67 -0.24
CA ILE A 317 -1.89 -33.80 0.88
C ILE A 317 -0.55 -33.11 0.58
N LEU A 318 0.45 -33.86 0.11
CA LEU A 318 1.74 -33.29 -0.30
C LEU A 318 1.60 -32.34 -1.49
N ALA A 319 0.75 -32.66 -2.46
CA ALA A 319 0.46 -31.76 -3.58
C ALA A 319 -0.17 -30.44 -3.09
N SER A 320 -1.16 -30.51 -2.19
CA SER A 320 -1.77 -29.34 -1.55
C SER A 320 -0.73 -28.48 -0.83
N ALA A 321 0.11 -29.07 0.01
CA ALA A 321 1.20 -28.36 0.68
C ALA A 321 2.18 -27.73 -0.33
N GLY A 322 2.48 -28.41 -1.43
CA GLY A 322 3.34 -27.90 -2.51
C GLY A 322 2.74 -26.69 -3.24
N PHE A 323 1.48 -26.78 -3.68
CA PHE A 323 0.77 -25.68 -4.33
C PHE A 323 0.60 -24.48 -3.38
N SER A 324 0.26 -24.73 -2.12
CA SER A 324 0.18 -23.68 -1.12
C SER A 324 1.53 -23.05 -0.80
N THR A 325 2.62 -23.82 -0.79
CA THR A 325 3.98 -23.27 -0.65
C THR A 325 4.30 -22.31 -1.80
N LEU A 326 3.98 -22.71 -3.04
CA LEU A 326 4.18 -21.85 -4.20
C LEU A 326 3.30 -20.59 -4.10
N GLY A 327 2.02 -20.74 -3.75
CA GLY A 327 1.10 -19.63 -3.56
C GLY A 327 1.55 -18.66 -2.47
N LEU A 328 1.96 -19.16 -1.30
CA LEU A 328 2.52 -18.36 -0.21
C LEU A 328 3.79 -17.62 -0.63
N PHE A 329 4.66 -18.28 -1.40
CA PHE A 329 5.86 -17.63 -1.91
C PHE A 329 5.51 -16.51 -2.89
N ILE A 330 4.58 -16.72 -3.83
CA ILE A 330 4.14 -15.72 -4.80
C ILE A 330 3.49 -14.52 -4.10
N ILE A 331 2.54 -14.77 -3.20
CA ILE A 331 1.83 -13.73 -2.43
C ILE A 331 2.81 -12.98 -1.53
N GLY A 332 3.66 -13.69 -0.78
CA GLY A 332 4.70 -13.09 0.06
C GLY A 332 5.75 -12.31 -0.74
N SER A 333 6.04 -12.75 -1.96
CA SER A 333 6.89 -12.02 -2.91
C SER A 333 6.22 -10.75 -3.43
N ALA A 334 4.91 -10.77 -3.69
CA ALA A 334 4.17 -9.59 -4.11
C ALA A 334 4.24 -8.46 -3.05
N ILE A 335 4.30 -8.80 -1.75
CA ILE A 335 4.51 -7.83 -0.67
C ILE A 335 5.84 -7.06 -0.82
N THR A 336 6.83 -7.63 -1.51
CA THR A 336 8.11 -6.91 -1.78
C THR A 336 7.96 -5.76 -2.74
N LEU A 337 6.90 -5.71 -3.55
CA LEU A 337 6.57 -4.56 -4.39
C LEU A 337 6.29 -3.30 -3.55
N PHE A 338 5.95 -3.46 -2.27
CA PHE A 338 5.69 -2.35 -1.35
C PHE A 338 6.86 -2.10 -0.42
N THR A 339 7.44 -3.16 0.15
CA THR A 339 8.39 -3.04 1.26
C THR A 339 9.85 -2.82 0.86
N GLY A 340 10.19 -3.00 -0.42
CA GLY A 340 11.56 -2.85 -0.93
C GLY A 340 12.52 -3.94 -0.44
N LYS A 341 12.02 -4.93 0.31
CA LYS A 341 12.80 -6.09 0.77
C LYS A 341 13.03 -7.09 -0.36
N SER A 342 14.04 -7.95 -0.22
CA SER A 342 14.30 -8.99 -1.22
C SER A 342 13.14 -9.98 -1.34
N ILE A 343 12.77 -10.35 -2.57
CA ILE A 343 11.75 -11.36 -2.93
C ILE A 343 11.87 -12.60 -2.04
N TRP A 344 13.08 -13.17 -1.99
CA TRP A 344 13.38 -14.37 -1.23
C TRP A 344 13.07 -14.23 0.26
N PHE A 345 13.37 -13.09 0.86
CA PHE A 345 13.14 -12.88 2.28
C PHE A 345 11.63 -12.83 2.59
N SER A 346 10.85 -12.03 1.87
CA SER A 346 9.42 -11.90 2.15
C SER A 346 8.64 -13.15 1.72
N GLY A 347 8.96 -13.74 0.57
CA GLY A 347 8.36 -14.98 0.10
C GLY A 347 8.65 -16.15 1.04
N MET A 348 9.92 -16.36 1.43
CA MET A 348 10.28 -17.46 2.32
C MET A 348 9.73 -17.27 3.74
N ARG A 349 9.68 -16.04 4.23
CA ARG A 349 9.02 -15.73 5.51
C ARG A 349 7.55 -16.15 5.50
N GLN A 350 6.84 -15.89 4.39
CA GLN A 350 5.43 -16.24 4.27
C GLN A 350 5.23 -17.76 4.19
N VAL A 351 6.06 -18.45 3.41
CA VAL A 351 6.09 -19.91 3.35
C VAL A 351 6.33 -20.51 4.73
N LEU A 352 7.32 -20.00 5.47
CA LEU A 352 7.66 -20.51 6.79
C LEU A 352 6.47 -20.42 7.76
N PHE A 353 5.83 -19.26 7.85
CA PHE A 353 4.68 -19.09 8.76
C PHE A 353 3.46 -19.90 8.31
N GLY A 354 3.17 -19.95 7.01
CA GLY A 354 2.04 -20.73 6.49
C GLY A 354 2.23 -22.23 6.69
N LEU A 355 3.42 -22.77 6.42
CA LEU A 355 3.73 -24.18 6.65
C LEU A 355 3.80 -24.54 8.13
N LEU A 356 4.26 -23.62 8.98
CA LEU A 356 4.24 -23.82 10.43
C LEU A 356 2.80 -23.92 10.94
N ALA A 357 1.91 -23.03 10.51
CA ALA A 357 0.49 -23.09 10.86
C ALA A 357 -0.15 -24.41 10.40
N ALA A 358 0.10 -24.80 9.15
CA ALA A 358 -0.36 -26.07 8.58
C ALA A 358 0.16 -27.30 9.34
N ALA A 359 1.44 -27.31 9.73
CA ALA A 359 2.03 -28.41 10.48
C ALA A 359 1.42 -28.53 11.89
N ILE A 360 1.17 -27.39 12.55
CA ILE A 360 0.50 -27.35 13.85
C ILE A 360 -0.92 -27.91 13.73
N THR A 361 -1.72 -27.43 12.77
CA THR A 361 -3.10 -27.90 12.63
C THR A 361 -3.18 -29.36 12.20
N PHE A 362 -2.31 -29.82 11.30
CA PHE A 362 -2.19 -31.24 10.94
C PHE A 362 -1.87 -32.11 12.17
N GLY A 363 -0.93 -31.66 13.01
CA GLY A 363 -0.57 -32.34 14.25
C GLY A 363 -1.75 -32.43 15.23
N ILE A 364 -2.48 -31.33 15.42
CA ILE A 364 -3.70 -31.30 16.25
C ILE A 364 -4.77 -32.23 15.68
N GLY A 365 -4.99 -32.19 14.36
CA GLY A 365 -5.91 -33.08 13.66
C GLY A 365 -5.59 -34.54 13.92
N LYS A 366 -4.31 -34.91 13.82
CA LYS A 366 -3.84 -36.28 14.10
C LYS A 366 -4.10 -36.71 15.54
N LEU A 367 -3.89 -35.83 16.52
CA LEU A 367 -4.18 -36.12 17.92
C LEU A 367 -5.69 -36.34 18.15
N ILE A 368 -6.52 -35.46 17.61
CA ILE A 368 -7.98 -35.55 17.75
C ILE A 368 -8.54 -36.77 17.03
N GLY A 369 -8.11 -37.05 15.80
CA GLY A 369 -8.54 -38.20 15.02
C GLY A 369 -8.23 -39.53 15.71
N VAL A 370 -7.07 -39.64 16.36
CA VAL A 370 -6.70 -40.82 17.16
C VAL A 370 -7.61 -41.00 18.38
N SER A 371 -8.11 -39.92 18.99
CA SER A 371 -9.02 -39.98 20.16
C SER A 371 -10.48 -40.21 19.82
N ILE A 372 -10.92 -39.96 18.58
CA ILE A 372 -12.30 -40.17 18.14
C ILE A 372 -12.47 -41.57 17.49
N ALA A 373 -11.43 -42.08 16.85
CA ALA A 373 -11.44 -43.38 16.17
C ALA A 373 -10.92 -44.56 17.01
N GLY A 374 -10.28 -44.30 18.14
CA GLY A 374 -9.87 -45.30 19.14
C GLY A 374 -10.79 -45.26 20.35
#